data_AF-A0A2V5RVS3-F1
#
_entry.id   AF-A0A2V5RVS3-F1
#
_cell.length_a   1.000
_cell.length_b   1.000
_cell.length_c   1.000
_cell.angle_alpha   90.00
_cell.angle_beta   90.00
_cell.angle_gamma   90.00
#
_symmetry.space_group_name_H-M   'P 1'
#
loop_
_entity.id
_entity.type
_entity.pdbx_description
1 polymer ?
#
loop_
_entity_poly.entity_id
_entity_poly.type
_entity_poly.pdbx_seq_one_letter_code
_entity_poly.pdbx_strand_id
1 'polypeptide(L)'
;MAIDFAQMIRRSDVDYYLKSSTTANDCRLCNRQRGNDQIAFYSTIPGWSAITGAQQGPVSIIGYRINVSGTTLSNRLERLGEALVWNGATSDTRSDGRPASVIFWAPLNPWANLTTNPFDIIGRDVFRFEYYYLLKNGDLSSTPWYATSSVRGLQDVSAIIVDVAVIDSKSRVLLSNSDIAGLAEDLADYSGQAPGGSLAGWRATLDGNMTLPRPALSSVRLYERSFYLSSASLGSP
;
A
#
# COMPACT_ATOMS: atom_id res chain seq x y z
N MET A 1 5.32 2.80 8.52
CA MET A 1 4.42 1.67 8.26
C MET A 1 3.74 1.12 9.52
N ALA A 2 4.47 0.58 10.50
CA ALA A 2 3.84 0.02 11.72
C ALA A 2 2.88 0.99 12.43
N ILE A 3 3.34 2.24 12.63
CA ILE A 3 2.53 3.29 13.26
C ILE A 3 1.32 3.62 12.38
N ASP A 4 1.48 3.67 11.05
CA ASP A 4 0.38 3.96 10.12
C ASP A 4 -0.70 2.91 10.14
N PHE A 5 -0.35 1.62 10.07
CA PHE A 5 -1.32 0.54 10.15
C PHE A 5 -2.00 0.48 11.53
N ALA A 6 -1.29 0.79 12.62
CA ALA A 6 -1.89 0.86 13.95
C ALA A 6 -2.92 2.01 14.08
N GLN A 7 -2.72 3.10 13.36
CA GLN A 7 -3.58 4.29 13.33
C GLN A 7 -4.56 4.28 12.14
N MET A 8 -4.74 3.14 11.49
CA MET A 8 -5.71 2.96 10.42
C MET A 8 -7.14 3.06 10.97
N ILE A 9 -7.98 3.88 10.33
CA ILE A 9 -9.40 3.98 10.66
C ILE A 9 -10.09 2.71 10.15
N ARG A 10 -10.69 1.92 11.05
CA ARG A 10 -11.25 0.59 10.74
C ARG A 10 -12.75 0.50 10.97
N ARG A 11 -13.52 1.36 10.29
CA ARG A 11 -14.99 1.39 10.36
C ARG A 11 -15.63 0.73 9.14
N SER A 12 -16.88 0.30 9.28
CA SER A 12 -17.65 -0.34 8.20
C SER A 12 -18.13 0.64 7.13
N ASP A 13 -18.18 1.93 7.44
CA ASP A 13 -18.61 3.03 6.57
C ASP A 13 -17.43 3.82 5.97
N VAL A 14 -16.23 3.24 6.02
CA VAL A 14 -14.99 3.84 5.51
C VAL A 14 -14.43 2.97 4.41
N ASP A 15 -14.06 3.61 3.31
CA ASP A 15 -13.44 2.96 2.16
C ASP A 15 -11.91 2.84 2.30
N TYR A 16 -11.35 1.86 1.60
CA TYR A 16 -9.90 1.59 1.58
C TYR A 16 -9.45 1.26 0.16
N TYR A 17 -8.23 1.67 -0.20
CA TYR A 17 -7.57 1.20 -1.41
C TYR A 17 -6.75 -0.04 -1.12
N LEU A 18 -7.35 -1.20 -1.36
CA LEU A 18 -6.80 -2.50 -1.01
C LEU A 18 -6.78 -3.45 -2.21
N LYS A 19 -5.90 -4.46 -2.15
CA LYS A 19 -6.02 -5.68 -2.93
C LYS A 19 -7.37 -6.30 -2.67
N SER A 20 -8.06 -6.66 -3.74
CA SER A 20 -9.40 -7.20 -3.67
C SER A 20 -9.68 -8.14 -4.84
N SER A 21 -10.62 -9.06 -4.65
CA SER A 21 -10.96 -10.04 -5.69
C SER A 21 -11.84 -9.39 -6.76
N THR A 22 -11.54 -9.66 -8.02
CA THR A 22 -12.41 -9.35 -9.16
C THR A 22 -13.70 -10.18 -9.16
N THR A 23 -13.83 -11.18 -8.26
CA THR A 23 -14.99 -12.08 -8.18
C THR A 23 -16.01 -11.68 -7.11
N ALA A 24 -15.81 -10.58 -6.38
CA ALA A 24 -16.79 -10.07 -5.44
C ALA A 24 -17.98 -9.44 -6.17
N ASN A 25 -19.18 -9.97 -5.95
CA ASN A 25 -20.39 -9.60 -6.70
C ASN A 25 -20.82 -8.14 -6.49
N ASP A 26 -20.45 -7.55 -5.36
CA ASP A 26 -20.73 -6.17 -4.98
C ASP A 26 -19.55 -5.22 -5.25
N CYS A 27 -18.48 -5.70 -5.91
CA CYS A 27 -17.30 -4.89 -6.18
C CYS A 27 -16.99 -4.71 -7.66
N ARG A 28 -17.49 -3.59 -8.21
CA ARG A 28 -17.32 -3.24 -9.62
C ARG A 28 -15.91 -2.70 -9.98
N LEU A 29 -15.14 -2.25 -8.99
CA LEU A 29 -13.82 -1.64 -9.17
C LEU A 29 -12.69 -2.42 -8.46
N CYS A 30 -12.98 -3.63 -7.97
CA CYS A 30 -11.98 -4.47 -7.33
C CYS A 30 -10.96 -4.94 -8.37
N ASN A 31 -9.68 -4.76 -8.07
CA ASN A 31 -8.58 -5.19 -8.93
C ASN A 31 -7.61 -6.03 -8.12
N ARG A 32 -7.19 -7.15 -8.74
CA ARG A 32 -5.91 -7.76 -8.36
C ARG A 32 -4.82 -6.76 -8.71
N GLN A 33 -3.89 -6.57 -7.79
CA GLN A 33 -2.66 -5.84 -8.08
C GLN A 33 -1.65 -6.89 -8.54
N ARG A 34 -1.09 -6.66 -9.73
CA ARG A 34 -0.02 -7.49 -10.28
C ARG A 34 1.30 -6.76 -10.04
N GLY A 35 2.32 -7.50 -9.64
CA GLY A 35 3.65 -6.93 -9.40
C GLY A 35 3.61 -5.99 -8.20
N ASN A 36 4.19 -4.81 -8.34
CA ASN A 36 4.29 -3.87 -7.23
C ASN A 36 2.93 -3.36 -6.74
N ASP A 37 2.67 -3.65 -5.47
CA ASP A 37 1.41 -3.34 -4.84
C ASP A 37 1.25 -1.87 -4.46
N GLN A 38 -0.01 -1.54 -4.21
CA GLN A 38 -0.43 -0.22 -3.76
C GLN A 38 -1.45 -0.39 -2.65
N ILE A 39 -1.26 0.35 -1.56
CA ILE A 39 -2.21 0.38 -0.45
C ILE A 39 -2.44 1.82 -0.04
N ALA A 40 -3.69 2.19 0.23
CA ALA A 40 -4.01 3.47 0.84
C ALA A 40 -5.25 3.38 1.74
N PHE A 41 -5.25 4.16 2.81
CA PHE A 41 -6.28 4.11 3.85
C PHE A 41 -6.31 5.43 4.63
N TYR A 42 -7.46 5.69 5.24
CA TYR A 42 -7.61 6.80 6.17
C TYR A 42 -6.92 6.51 7.51
N SER A 43 -6.26 7.51 8.08
CA SER A 43 -5.53 7.41 9.33
C SER A 43 -5.71 8.64 10.21
N THR A 44 -5.60 8.44 11.52
CA THR A 44 -5.49 9.50 12.53
C THR A 44 -4.07 10.06 12.67
N ILE A 45 -3.12 9.60 11.84
CA ILE A 45 -1.81 10.24 11.74
C ILE A 45 -1.97 11.59 11.06
N PRO A 46 -1.36 12.66 11.60
CA PRO A 46 -1.39 13.94 10.93
C PRO A 46 -0.73 13.89 9.54
N GLY A 47 -1.40 14.47 8.55
CA GLY A 47 -0.88 14.66 7.19
C GLY A 47 -0.68 16.13 6.89
N TRP A 48 -0.15 16.44 5.72
CA TRP A 48 -0.04 17.81 5.21
C TRP A 48 -0.85 17.92 3.94
N SER A 49 -1.58 19.02 3.75
CA SER A 49 -2.32 19.24 2.51
C SER A 49 -1.67 20.36 1.70
N ALA A 50 -1.32 20.05 0.46
CA ALA A 50 -0.85 21.05 -0.49
C ALA A 50 -1.98 22.00 -0.92
N ILE A 51 -3.24 21.55 -0.87
CA ILE A 51 -4.42 22.31 -1.29
C ILE A 51 -4.63 23.55 -0.42
N THR A 52 -4.32 23.48 0.87
CA THR A 52 -4.49 24.58 1.84
C THR A 52 -3.20 25.34 2.12
N GLY A 53 -2.17 25.20 1.28
CA GLY A 53 -0.89 25.88 1.48
C GLY A 53 -0.06 25.25 2.60
N ALA A 54 0.02 23.91 2.62
CA ALA A 54 0.84 23.14 3.55
C ALA A 54 0.34 23.18 5.01
N GLN A 55 -0.98 23.14 5.22
CA GLN A 55 -1.54 23.00 6.57
C GLN A 55 -1.58 21.53 7.01
N GLN A 56 -1.34 21.31 8.29
CA GLN A 56 -1.44 20.00 8.92
C GLN A 56 -2.91 19.70 9.26
N GLY A 57 -3.39 18.52 8.86
CA GLY A 57 -4.71 18.01 9.23
C GLY A 57 -4.59 16.83 10.22
N PRO A 58 -5.53 16.67 11.17
CA PRO A 58 -5.50 15.60 12.16
C PRO A 58 -5.93 14.23 11.59
N VAL A 59 -6.52 14.22 10.39
CA VAL A 59 -6.88 13.02 9.64
C VAL A 59 -6.21 13.10 8.29
N SER A 60 -5.68 11.99 7.81
CA SER A 60 -4.95 11.92 6.54
C SER A 60 -5.28 10.65 5.76
N ILE A 61 -4.96 10.67 4.48
CA ILE A 61 -4.79 9.48 3.67
C ILE A 61 -3.31 9.11 3.74
N ILE A 62 -3.04 7.91 4.25
CA ILE A 62 -1.72 7.29 4.18
C ILE A 62 -1.73 6.25 3.08
N GLY A 63 -0.65 6.19 2.30
CA GLY A 63 -0.49 5.17 1.27
C GLY A 63 0.94 4.76 1.04
N TYR A 64 1.12 3.61 0.41
CA TYR A 64 2.40 3.04 0.02
C TYR A 64 2.32 2.51 -1.40
N ARG A 65 3.37 2.77 -2.20
CA ARG A 65 3.61 2.14 -3.50
C ARG A 65 5.09 2.20 -3.86
N ILE A 66 5.47 1.47 -4.90
CA ILE A 66 6.73 1.76 -5.60
C ILE A 66 6.51 2.95 -6.55
N ASN A 67 7.39 3.96 -6.45
CA ASN A 67 7.41 5.12 -7.33
C ASN A 67 7.66 4.68 -8.78
N VAL A 68 6.75 5.03 -9.67
CA VAL A 68 6.90 4.85 -11.11
C VAL A 68 7.13 6.22 -11.74
N SER A 69 8.39 6.50 -12.10
CA SER A 69 8.75 7.75 -12.77
C SER A 69 9.81 7.52 -13.86
N GLY A 70 9.97 8.49 -14.76
CA GLY A 70 11.10 8.54 -15.70
C GLY A 70 12.40 9.05 -15.07
N THR A 71 12.44 9.28 -13.75
CA THR A 71 13.56 9.92 -13.05
C THR A 71 14.44 8.92 -12.29
N THR A 72 15.51 9.41 -11.65
CA THR A 72 16.38 8.61 -10.77
C THR A 72 15.68 8.15 -9.48
N LEU A 73 14.48 8.65 -9.20
CA LEU A 73 13.65 8.25 -8.06
C LEU A 73 12.74 7.05 -8.37
N SER A 74 12.71 6.59 -9.61
CA SER A 74 11.92 5.41 -10.02
C SER A 74 12.35 4.14 -9.30
N ASN A 75 11.40 3.22 -9.12
CA ASN A 75 11.57 1.92 -8.48
C ASN A 75 12.01 2.03 -7.00
N ARG A 76 11.42 2.96 -6.26
CA ARG A 76 11.69 3.20 -4.83
C ARG A 76 10.39 3.21 -4.05
N LEU A 77 10.39 2.70 -2.83
CA LEU A 77 9.21 2.74 -1.98
C LEU A 77 8.94 4.18 -1.53
N GLU A 78 7.72 4.63 -1.77
CA GLU A 78 7.22 5.94 -1.34
C GLU A 78 6.02 5.81 -0.40
N ARG A 79 5.90 6.80 0.48
CA ARG A 79 4.79 6.95 1.41
C ARG A 79 4.04 8.24 1.09
N LEU A 80 2.72 8.13 0.95
CA LEU A 80 1.77 9.24 0.90
C LEU A 80 1.37 9.66 2.32
N GLY A 81 1.26 10.96 2.57
CA GLY A 81 0.73 11.52 3.81
C GLY A 81 -0.11 12.79 3.59
N GLU A 82 -1.19 12.69 2.82
CA GLU A 82 -2.04 13.84 2.47
C GLU A 82 -3.09 14.08 3.55
N ALA A 83 -3.11 15.27 4.15
CA ALA A 83 -4.16 15.62 5.10
C ALA A 83 -5.51 15.77 4.40
N LEU A 84 -6.56 15.31 5.08
CA LEU A 84 -7.92 15.64 4.72
C LEU A 84 -8.27 17.01 5.28
N VAL A 85 -8.76 17.87 4.39
CA VAL A 85 -9.25 19.18 4.75
C VAL A 85 -10.66 19.03 5.32
N TRP A 86 -10.92 19.60 6.50
CA TRP A 86 -12.27 19.66 7.06
C TRP A 86 -13.12 20.64 6.26
N ASN A 87 -14.38 20.31 6.03
CA ASN A 87 -15.30 21.26 5.39
C ASN A 87 -15.39 22.54 6.22
N GLY A 88 -15.25 23.69 5.54
CA GLY A 88 -15.12 25.01 6.16
C GLY A 88 -13.70 25.60 6.07
N ALA A 89 -12.67 24.81 5.75
CA ALA A 89 -11.34 25.34 5.38
C ALA A 89 -11.28 25.79 3.90
N THR A 90 -12.21 25.31 3.08
CA THR A 90 -12.47 25.78 1.71
C THR A 90 -13.92 26.26 1.62
N SER A 91 -14.21 27.18 0.69
CA SER A 91 -15.57 27.65 0.41
C SER A 91 -16.38 26.65 -0.42
N ASP A 92 -16.20 25.34 -0.19
CA ASP A 92 -16.83 24.30 -1.00
C ASP A 92 -18.33 24.22 -0.73
N THR A 93 -19.08 24.46 -1.80
CA THR A 93 -20.52 24.34 -1.85
C THR A 93 -20.91 23.16 -2.73
N ARG A 94 -21.92 22.39 -2.29
CA ARG A 94 -22.62 21.43 -3.16
C ARG A 94 -23.18 22.13 -4.39
N SER A 95 -23.56 21.36 -5.41
CA SER A 95 -24.25 21.87 -6.61
C SER A 95 -25.57 22.60 -6.31
N ASP A 96 -26.12 22.44 -5.10
CA ASP A 96 -27.29 23.13 -4.58
C ASP A 96 -26.97 24.43 -3.79
N GLY A 97 -25.70 24.85 -3.78
CA GLY A 97 -25.24 26.10 -3.13
C GLY A 97 -25.14 26.03 -1.60
N ARG A 98 -25.41 24.88 -0.97
CA ARG A 98 -25.24 24.68 0.47
C ARG A 98 -23.80 24.28 0.79
N PRO A 99 -23.30 24.53 2.02
CA PRO A 99 -22.00 24.01 2.45
C PRO A 99 -21.94 22.50 2.20
N ALA A 100 -20.83 22.01 1.65
CA ALA A 100 -20.64 20.58 1.52
C ALA A 100 -20.72 19.92 2.91
N SER A 101 -21.50 18.85 3.05
CA SER A 101 -21.42 17.96 4.21
C SER A 101 -20.07 17.23 4.19
N VAL A 102 -19.47 16.94 5.35
CA VAL A 102 -18.17 16.23 5.46
C VAL A 102 -18.32 14.86 4.84
N ILE A 103 -18.07 14.80 3.54
CA ILE A 103 -18.09 13.62 2.71
C ILE A 103 -16.66 13.56 2.20
N PHE A 104 -15.88 12.62 2.71
CA PHE A 104 -14.59 12.31 2.11
C PHE A 104 -14.87 11.59 0.79
N TRP A 105 -15.20 12.36 -0.24
CA TRP A 105 -15.29 11.89 -1.63
C TRP A 105 -13.88 11.84 -2.23
N ALA A 106 -12.91 11.38 -1.46
CA ALA A 106 -11.59 11.13 -2.01
C ALA A 106 -11.73 9.90 -2.92
N PRO A 107 -11.38 10.01 -4.22
CA PRO A 107 -11.37 8.85 -5.09
C PRO A 107 -10.49 7.79 -4.45
N LEU A 108 -11.04 6.57 -4.26
CA LEU A 108 -10.37 5.44 -3.61
C LEU A 108 -8.95 5.21 -4.12
N ASN A 109 -8.65 5.62 -5.36
CA ASN A 109 -7.31 5.63 -5.90
C ASN A 109 -6.66 7.03 -5.71
N PRO A 110 -5.96 7.31 -4.59
CA PRO A 110 -5.25 8.58 -4.43
C PRO A 110 -4.17 8.74 -5.52
N TRP A 111 -3.68 7.64 -6.09
CA TRP A 111 -2.64 7.65 -7.10
C TRP A 111 -3.06 8.26 -8.44
N ALA A 112 -4.36 8.33 -8.72
CA ALA A 112 -4.88 8.89 -9.97
C ALA A 112 -5.02 10.42 -9.97
N ASN A 113 -5.04 11.06 -8.78
CA ASN A 113 -5.45 12.47 -8.64
C ASN A 113 -4.44 13.37 -7.91
N LEU A 114 -3.31 12.83 -7.47
CA LEU A 114 -2.29 13.61 -6.76
C LEU A 114 -1.34 14.28 -7.75
N THR A 115 -1.53 15.59 -7.95
CA THR A 115 -0.72 16.44 -8.84
C THR A 115 0.38 17.21 -8.11
N THR A 116 0.36 17.26 -6.77
CA THR A 116 1.29 18.03 -5.92
C THR A 116 1.98 17.14 -4.90
N ASN A 117 3.01 16.38 -5.31
CA ASN A 117 3.96 15.59 -4.50
C ASN A 117 3.79 15.57 -2.95
N PRO A 118 2.76 14.91 -2.38
CA PRO A 118 2.70 14.66 -0.94
C PRO A 118 3.35 13.31 -0.62
N PHE A 119 4.45 13.01 -1.31
CA PHE A 119 5.11 11.71 -1.29
C PHE A 119 6.53 11.85 -0.77
N ASP A 120 6.88 11.00 0.19
CA ASP A 120 8.25 10.85 0.67
C ASP A 120 8.83 9.52 0.18
N ILE A 121 10.04 9.57 -0.39
CA ILE A 121 10.81 8.34 -0.64
C ILE A 121 11.32 7.82 0.71
N ILE A 122 10.63 6.81 1.23
CA ILE A 122 10.94 6.19 2.52
C ILE A 122 11.84 4.95 2.40
N GLY A 123 11.92 4.36 1.20
CA GLY A 123 12.74 3.19 0.92
C GLY A 123 13.46 3.34 -0.39
N ARG A 124 14.61 4.03 -0.38
CA ARG A 124 15.42 4.27 -1.60
C ARG A 124 15.86 2.98 -2.28
N ASP A 125 16.05 1.93 -1.50
CA ASP A 125 16.62 0.67 -1.95
C ASP A 125 15.57 -0.44 -2.09
N VAL A 126 14.33 -0.17 -1.67
CA VAL A 126 13.18 -1.07 -1.82
C VAL A 126 12.64 -0.94 -3.23
N PHE A 127 12.61 -2.04 -3.99
CA PHE A 127 12.12 -2.04 -5.38
C PHE A 127 10.96 -3.01 -5.63
N ARG A 128 10.72 -3.95 -4.71
CA ARG A 128 9.53 -4.80 -4.67
C ARG A 128 8.76 -4.54 -3.39
N PHE A 129 7.46 -4.30 -3.51
CA PHE A 129 6.52 -4.19 -2.40
C PHE A 129 5.31 -5.08 -2.71
N GLU A 130 5.07 -6.06 -1.86
CA GLU A 130 3.95 -7.01 -1.91
C GLU A 130 3.26 -7.00 -0.54
N TYR A 131 1.95 -7.21 -0.51
CA TYR A 131 1.25 -7.53 0.73
C TYR A 131 0.09 -8.51 0.52
N TYR A 132 -0.23 -9.20 1.61
CA TYR A 132 -1.35 -10.13 1.73
C TYR A 132 -1.88 -10.11 3.17
N TYR A 133 -2.91 -10.88 3.47
CA TYR A 133 -3.63 -10.80 4.74
C TYR A 133 -3.52 -12.10 5.52
N LEU A 134 -3.34 -11.98 6.83
CA LEU A 134 -3.71 -13.02 7.78
C LEU A 134 -5.15 -12.75 8.23
N LEU A 135 -6.04 -13.69 7.99
CA LEU A 135 -7.43 -13.61 8.41
C LEU A 135 -7.60 -14.10 9.87
N LYS A 136 -8.73 -13.73 10.49
CA LYS A 136 -9.08 -14.10 11.88
C LYS A 136 -9.36 -15.59 12.08
N ASN A 137 -9.59 -16.34 11.01
CA ASN A 137 -9.68 -17.81 11.04
C ASN A 137 -8.29 -18.48 10.91
N GLY A 138 -7.21 -17.71 10.76
CA GLY A 138 -5.84 -18.22 10.61
C GLY A 138 -5.38 -18.40 9.16
N ASP A 139 -6.26 -18.23 8.17
CA ASP A 139 -5.91 -18.40 6.77
C ASP A 139 -5.11 -17.21 6.23
N LEU A 140 -4.20 -17.48 5.30
CA LEU A 140 -3.54 -16.47 4.50
C LEU A 140 -4.33 -16.21 3.21
N SER A 141 -4.55 -14.93 2.89
CA SER A 141 -5.43 -14.54 1.80
C SER A 141 -4.90 -13.36 1.00
N SER A 142 -5.17 -13.36 -0.31
CA SER A 142 -4.96 -12.19 -1.17
C SER A 142 -6.10 -11.16 -1.08
N THR A 143 -7.17 -11.47 -0.35
CA THR A 143 -8.30 -10.57 -0.08
C THR A 143 -8.59 -10.42 1.41
N PRO A 144 -9.07 -9.26 1.87
CA PRO A 144 -9.23 -8.97 3.29
C PRO A 144 -10.51 -9.56 3.94
N TRP A 145 -11.08 -10.64 3.40
CA TRP A 145 -12.29 -11.29 3.91
C TRP A 145 -12.38 -12.78 3.55
N TYR A 146 -13.23 -13.52 4.28
CA TYR A 146 -13.34 -14.99 4.18
C TYR A 146 -14.01 -15.52 2.89
N ALA A 147 -15.00 -14.81 2.35
CA ALA A 147 -15.88 -15.33 1.28
C ALA A 147 -16.01 -14.37 0.09
N THR A 148 -15.90 -14.90 -1.12
CA THR A 148 -15.93 -14.16 -2.40
C THR A 148 -17.25 -13.47 -2.75
N SER A 149 -18.28 -13.49 -1.90
CA SER A 149 -19.62 -13.03 -2.26
C SER A 149 -19.94 -11.58 -1.88
N SER A 150 -19.20 -10.95 -0.95
CA SER A 150 -19.41 -9.54 -0.57
C SER A 150 -18.17 -8.90 0.06
N VAL A 151 -17.90 -7.62 -0.25
CA VAL A 151 -16.82 -6.81 0.32
C VAL A 151 -17.10 -6.50 1.80
N ARG A 152 -16.16 -6.84 2.68
CA ARG A 152 -16.26 -6.57 4.13
C ARG A 152 -15.14 -5.68 4.70
N GLY A 153 -14.48 -4.91 3.82
CA GLY A 153 -13.33 -4.09 4.21
C GLY A 153 -12.28 -4.95 4.92
N LEU A 154 -11.86 -4.55 6.12
CA LEU A 154 -10.86 -5.24 6.95
C LEU A 154 -11.48 -6.02 8.14
N GLN A 155 -12.79 -6.26 8.15
CA GLN A 155 -13.49 -6.85 9.31
C GLN A 155 -12.94 -8.23 9.70
N ASP A 156 -12.48 -9.02 8.73
CA ASP A 156 -12.00 -10.38 8.94
C ASP A 156 -10.46 -10.45 9.04
N VAL A 157 -9.76 -9.32 8.92
CA VAL A 157 -8.29 -9.27 8.91
C VAL A 157 -7.74 -9.22 10.33
N SER A 158 -6.79 -10.11 10.62
CA SER A 158 -5.95 -10.09 11.82
C SER A 158 -4.67 -9.30 11.62
N ALA A 159 -4.03 -9.45 10.46
CA ALA A 159 -2.80 -8.74 10.14
C ALA A 159 -2.66 -8.48 8.64
N ILE A 160 -1.97 -7.40 8.31
CA ILE A 160 -1.43 -7.18 6.96
C ILE A 160 0.02 -7.67 6.99
N ILE A 161 0.35 -8.63 6.11
CA ILE A 161 1.70 -9.14 5.95
C ILE A 161 2.30 -8.49 4.72
N VAL A 162 3.49 -7.93 4.87
CA VAL A 162 4.18 -7.18 3.82
C VAL A 162 5.51 -7.85 3.52
N ASP A 163 5.73 -8.10 2.23
CA ASP A 163 7.00 -8.57 1.70
C ASP A 163 7.69 -7.47 0.90
N VAL A 164 9.00 -7.32 1.08
CA VAL A 164 9.81 -6.36 0.32
C VAL A 164 11.11 -6.97 -0.16
N ALA A 165 11.54 -6.56 -1.36
CA ALA A 165 12.89 -6.80 -1.85
C ALA A 165 13.69 -5.50 -1.86
N VAL A 166 14.90 -5.58 -1.29
CA VAL A 166 15.82 -4.46 -1.10
C VAL A 166 17.13 -4.77 -1.80
N ILE A 167 17.62 -3.85 -2.61
CA ILE A 167 18.92 -3.95 -3.27
C ILE A 167 19.85 -2.86 -2.73
N ASP A 168 21.07 -3.20 -2.30
CA ASP A 168 21.97 -2.19 -1.75
C ASP A 168 22.34 -1.13 -2.80
N SER A 169 22.61 0.09 -2.34
CA SER A 169 22.83 1.23 -3.22
C SER A 169 23.99 1.06 -4.20
N LYS A 170 25.06 0.33 -3.83
CA LYS A 170 26.23 0.11 -4.69
C LYS A 170 25.91 -0.93 -5.76
N SER A 171 25.20 -1.98 -5.42
CA SER A 171 24.77 -3.01 -6.35
C SER A 171 23.68 -2.53 -7.30
N ARG A 172 22.81 -1.64 -6.83
CA ARG A 172 21.73 -1.04 -7.62
C ARG A 172 22.22 -0.29 -8.85
N VAL A 173 23.39 0.36 -8.79
CA VAL A 173 23.93 1.12 -9.95
C VAL A 173 24.30 0.24 -11.14
N LEU A 174 24.38 -1.08 -10.93
CA LEU A 174 24.65 -2.07 -11.98
C LEU A 174 23.39 -2.40 -12.80
N LEU A 175 22.23 -1.93 -12.36
CA LEU A 175 20.93 -2.19 -12.99
C LEU A 175 20.34 -0.88 -13.53
N SER A 176 19.80 -0.93 -14.73
CA SER A 176 18.95 0.14 -15.24
C SER A 176 17.60 0.18 -14.54
N ASN A 177 16.87 1.29 -14.65
CA ASN A 177 15.49 1.35 -14.13
C ASN A 177 14.57 0.29 -14.78
N SER A 178 14.80 -0.06 -16.06
CA SER A 178 14.08 -1.14 -16.73
C SER A 178 14.42 -2.52 -16.16
N ASP A 179 15.69 -2.76 -15.81
CA ASP A 179 16.10 -4.04 -15.19
C ASP A 179 15.44 -4.20 -13.82
N ILE A 180 15.40 -3.12 -13.02
CA ILE A 180 14.77 -3.14 -11.69
C ILE A 180 13.25 -3.36 -11.81
N ALA A 181 12.60 -2.70 -12.76
CA ALA A 181 11.17 -2.88 -13.00
C ALA A 181 10.84 -4.29 -13.49
N GLY A 182 11.62 -4.82 -14.45
CA GLY A 182 11.47 -6.20 -14.94
C GLY A 182 11.72 -7.22 -13.83
N LEU A 183 12.76 -7.01 -13.02
CA LEU A 183 13.03 -7.88 -11.88
C LEU A 183 11.89 -7.87 -10.88
N ALA A 184 11.28 -6.71 -10.58
CA ALA A 184 10.12 -6.63 -9.70
C ALA A 184 8.91 -7.43 -10.23
N GLU A 185 8.69 -7.43 -11.55
CA GLU A 185 7.63 -8.23 -12.20
C GLU A 185 7.91 -9.74 -12.16
N ASP A 186 9.17 -10.16 -12.24
CA ASP A 186 9.56 -11.57 -12.14
C ASP A 186 9.39 -12.11 -10.71
N LEU A 187 9.41 -11.24 -9.69
CA LEU A 187 9.11 -11.58 -8.30
C LEU A 187 7.60 -11.73 -8.11
N ALA A 188 7.13 -12.96 -8.27
CA ALA A 188 5.72 -13.35 -8.30
C ALA A 188 4.89 -12.86 -7.09
N ASP A 189 3.62 -12.54 -7.35
CA ASP A 189 2.65 -12.13 -6.32
C ASP A 189 2.25 -13.30 -5.41
N TYR A 190 1.77 -12.96 -4.22
CA TYR A 190 1.18 -13.93 -3.30
C TYR A 190 -0.02 -14.64 -3.96
N SER A 191 0.01 -15.97 -3.91
CA SER A 191 -0.91 -16.86 -4.61
C SER A 191 -1.30 -18.09 -3.77
N GLY A 192 -1.21 -18.00 -2.44
CA GLY A 192 -1.62 -19.07 -1.52
C GLY A 192 -0.46 -19.80 -0.83
N GLN A 193 0.75 -19.23 -0.86
CA GLN A 193 1.91 -19.80 -0.19
C GLN A 193 1.74 -19.81 1.34
N ALA A 194 2.41 -20.74 2.02
CA ALA A 194 2.60 -20.65 3.47
C ALA A 194 3.49 -19.45 3.85
N PRO A 195 3.53 -19.01 5.13
CA PRO A 195 4.41 -17.93 5.58
C PRO A 195 5.86 -18.13 5.13
N GLY A 196 6.50 -17.07 4.61
CA GLY A 196 7.85 -17.12 4.03
C GLY A 196 7.96 -17.80 2.65
N GLY A 197 6.90 -18.43 2.15
CA GLY A 197 6.90 -19.10 0.85
C GLY A 197 7.06 -18.13 -0.34
N SER A 198 6.50 -16.93 -0.23
CA SER A 198 6.72 -15.85 -1.21
C SER A 198 8.21 -15.48 -1.29
N LEU A 199 8.87 -15.28 -0.14
CA LEU A 199 10.30 -14.95 -0.10
C LEU A 199 11.17 -16.09 -0.64
N ALA A 200 10.82 -17.35 -0.38
CA ALA A 200 11.51 -18.50 -0.93
C ALA A 200 11.40 -18.55 -2.46
N GLY A 201 10.20 -18.29 -3.00
CA GLY A 201 9.98 -18.17 -4.45
C GLY A 201 10.80 -17.04 -5.06
N TRP A 202 10.79 -15.86 -4.44
CA TRP A 202 11.58 -14.72 -4.88
C TRP A 202 13.09 -15.01 -4.86
N ARG A 203 13.57 -15.71 -3.83
CA ARG A 203 14.98 -16.14 -3.76
C ARG A 203 15.33 -17.08 -4.93
N ALA A 204 14.47 -18.06 -5.21
CA ALA A 204 14.67 -18.98 -6.33
C ALA A 204 14.71 -18.25 -7.68
N THR A 205 13.83 -17.25 -7.89
CA THR A 205 13.86 -16.40 -9.08
C THR A 205 15.18 -15.64 -9.22
N LEU A 206 15.66 -15.02 -8.13
CA LEU A 206 16.93 -14.28 -8.13
C LEU A 206 18.13 -15.19 -8.44
N ASP A 207 18.17 -16.38 -7.82
CA ASP A 207 19.26 -17.33 -7.99
C ASP A 207 19.24 -17.96 -9.41
N GLY A 208 18.05 -18.18 -9.97
CA GLY A 208 17.85 -18.70 -11.32
C GLY A 208 18.09 -17.68 -12.46
N ASN A 209 18.10 -16.38 -12.17
CA ASN A 209 18.25 -15.35 -13.19
C ASN A 209 19.67 -15.34 -13.79
N MET A 210 19.79 -15.61 -15.09
CA MET A 210 21.07 -15.65 -15.82
C MET A 210 21.34 -14.40 -16.67
N THR A 211 20.42 -13.43 -16.70
CA THR A 211 20.48 -12.28 -17.60
C THR A 211 21.05 -11.02 -16.93
N LEU A 212 20.80 -10.84 -15.63
CA LEU A 212 21.26 -9.67 -14.87
C LEU A 212 22.59 -9.93 -14.14
N PRO A 213 23.37 -8.87 -13.85
CA PRO A 213 24.64 -8.99 -13.14
C PRO A 213 24.49 -9.71 -11.79
N ARG A 214 25.24 -10.81 -11.60
CA ARG A 214 25.25 -11.58 -10.34
C ARG A 214 25.61 -10.76 -9.10
N PRO A 215 26.55 -9.79 -9.15
CA PRO A 215 26.81 -8.91 -8.01
C PRO A 215 25.55 -8.14 -7.59
N ALA A 216 24.70 -7.73 -8.53
CA ALA A 216 23.45 -7.05 -8.23
C ALA A 216 22.44 -7.98 -7.54
N LEU A 217 22.19 -9.15 -8.13
CA LEU A 217 21.18 -10.10 -7.63
C LEU A 217 21.53 -10.67 -6.25
N SER A 218 22.81 -11.03 -6.02
CA SER A 218 23.27 -11.59 -4.75
C SER A 218 23.19 -10.61 -3.58
N SER A 219 23.16 -9.31 -3.87
CA SER A 219 22.97 -8.27 -2.85
C SER A 219 21.52 -8.13 -2.39
N VAL A 220 20.55 -8.67 -3.14
CA VAL A 220 19.14 -8.51 -2.82
C VAL A 220 18.80 -9.19 -1.49
N ARG A 221 18.17 -8.43 -0.60
CA ARG A 221 17.66 -8.87 0.69
C ARG A 221 16.14 -8.86 0.67
N LEU A 222 15.56 -9.91 1.22
CA LEU A 222 14.12 -10.14 1.23
C LEU A 222 13.64 -10.11 2.68
N TYR A 223 12.55 -9.38 2.93
CA TYR A 223 11.98 -9.23 4.26
C TYR A 223 10.48 -9.44 4.21
N GLU A 224 9.96 -10.13 5.20
CA GLU A 224 8.53 -10.31 5.46
C GLU A 224 8.25 -9.73 6.85
N ARG A 225 7.15 -9.00 7.00
CA ARG A 225 6.71 -8.49 8.30
C ARG A 225 5.20 -8.48 8.41
N SER A 226 4.71 -9.06 9.50
CA SER A 226 3.30 -9.01 9.87
C SER A 226 3.00 -7.78 10.73
N PHE A 227 1.95 -7.05 10.35
CA PHE A 227 1.42 -5.91 11.08
C PHE A 227 0.02 -6.25 11.57
N TYR A 228 -0.09 -6.65 12.84
CA TYR A 228 -1.36 -7.01 13.45
C TYR A 228 -2.28 -5.79 13.59
N LEU A 229 -3.50 -5.94 13.09
CA LEU A 229 -4.60 -4.99 13.23
C LEU A 229 -5.37 -5.35 14.51
N SER A 230 -4.75 -5.20 15.69
CA SER A 230 -5.43 -5.54 16.95
C SER A 230 -6.77 -4.81 17.07
N SER A 231 -7.80 -5.48 17.59
CA SER A 231 -8.99 -4.78 18.08
C SER A 231 -8.54 -3.84 19.19
N ALA A 232 -8.92 -2.57 19.11
CA ALA A 232 -8.78 -1.67 20.24
C ALA A 232 -9.70 -2.17 21.36
N SER A 233 -9.25 -3.14 22.15
CA SER A 233 -9.76 -3.33 23.50
C SER A 233 -9.09 -2.27 24.36
N LEU A 234 -9.65 -1.05 24.34
CA LEU A 234 -9.55 -0.19 25.51
C LEU A 234 -10.28 -0.93 26.62
N GLY A 235 -9.53 -1.68 27.43
CA GLY A 235 -10.00 -2.10 28.73
C GLY A 235 -10.26 -0.84 29.54
N SER A 236 -11.51 -0.66 29.95
CA SER A 236 -11.91 0.37 30.91
C SER A 236 -11.09 0.26 32.20
N PRO A 237 -10.81 1.40 32.84
CA PRO A 237 -11.09 1.62 34.25
C PRO A 237 -12.48 2.27 34.41
#